data_AF-H1VNL6-F1
#
_entry.id   AF-H1VNL6-F1
#
_cell.length_a   1.000
_cell.length_b   1.000
_cell.length_c   1.000
_cell.angle_alpha   90.00
_cell.angle_beta   90.00
_cell.angle_gamma   90.00
#
_symmetry.space_group_name_H-M   'P 1'
#
loop_
_entity.id
_entity.type
_entity.pdbx_description
1 polymer ?
#
loop_
_entity_poly.entity_id
_entity_poly.type
_entity_poly.pdbx_seq_one_letter_code
_entity_poly.pdbx_strand_id
1 'polypeptide(L)'
;MAEAAASTEPPPWWAAFPAPKAKTPEIEADEVMVLLESQLAAGNDTARRDFLLVDVRRNDFEGGTIATSINLPAQSLYQTRPIIHQLCKQAGIKRVIFYC
;
A
#
# COMPACT_ATOMS: atom_id res chain seq x y z
N MET A 1 -47.00 -19.07 -3.18
CA MET A 1 -45.99 -18.70 -4.18
C MET A 1 -45.07 -17.68 -3.52
N ALA A 2 -43.89 -18.09 -3.06
CA ALA A 2 -42.92 -17.21 -2.44
C ALA A 2 -41.84 -16.89 -3.48
N GLU A 3 -41.79 -15.64 -3.93
CA GLU A 3 -40.77 -15.16 -4.84
C GLU A 3 -39.53 -14.81 -4.02
N ALA A 4 -38.45 -15.58 -4.21
CA ALA A 4 -37.16 -15.29 -3.60
C ALA A 4 -36.57 -14.06 -4.29
N ALA A 5 -36.57 -12.93 -3.59
CA ALA A 5 -35.85 -11.74 -4.03
C ALA A 5 -34.35 -12.07 -4.12
N ALA A 6 -33.82 -12.12 -5.34
CA ALA A 6 -32.39 -12.22 -5.56
C ALA A 6 -31.73 -10.95 -5.02
N SER A 7 -30.94 -11.10 -3.95
CA SER A 7 -30.08 -10.02 -3.44
C SER A 7 -29.06 -9.62 -4.51
N THR A 8 -29.35 -8.57 -5.27
CA THR A 8 -28.35 -7.94 -6.14
C THR A 8 -27.45 -7.07 -5.29
N GLU A 9 -26.45 -7.68 -4.64
CA GLU A 9 -25.35 -6.91 -4.05
C GLU A 9 -24.58 -6.21 -5.18
N PRO A 10 -24.25 -4.92 -5.01
CA PRO A 10 -23.43 -4.23 -5.98
C PRO A 10 -22.08 -4.93 -6.10
N PRO A 11 -21.49 -4.99 -7.30
CA PRO A 11 -20.18 -5.57 -7.47
C PRO A 11 -19.17 -4.85 -6.56
N PRO A 12 -18.15 -5.57 -6.07
CA PRO A 12 -17.15 -4.95 -5.21
C PRO A 12 -16.42 -3.83 -5.97
N TRP A 13 -15.98 -2.80 -5.25
CA TRP A 13 -15.37 -1.60 -5.85
C TRP A 13 -14.16 -1.91 -6.76
N TRP A 14 -13.42 -2.97 -6.46
CA TRP A 14 -12.23 -3.37 -7.20
C TRP A 14 -12.55 -4.10 -8.53
N ALA A 15 -13.81 -4.50 -8.76
CA ALA A 15 -14.23 -5.17 -9.99
C ALA A 15 -14.06 -4.30 -11.25
N ALA A 16 -13.94 -2.97 -11.09
CA ALA A 16 -13.67 -2.04 -12.17
C ALA A 16 -12.21 -2.08 -12.67
N PHE A 17 -11.29 -2.71 -11.94
CA PHE A 17 -9.87 -2.78 -12.29
C PHE A 17 -9.52 -4.07 -13.01
N PRO A 18 -8.52 -4.04 -13.92
CA PRO A 18 -8.05 -5.26 -14.56
C PRO A 18 -7.42 -6.22 -13.56
N ALA A 19 -7.44 -7.50 -13.91
CA ALA A 19 -6.78 -8.53 -13.12
C ALA A 19 -5.28 -8.20 -12.91
N PRO A 20 -4.72 -8.51 -11.72
CA PRO A 20 -3.29 -8.36 -11.46
C PRO A 20 -2.45 -9.10 -12.49
N LYS A 21 -1.41 -8.45 -12.99
CA LYS A 21 -0.48 -9.03 -13.98
C LYS A 21 0.76 -9.67 -13.35
N ALA A 22 1.00 -9.41 -12.07
CA ALA A 22 2.18 -9.86 -11.35
C ALA A 22 1.81 -10.26 -9.92
N LYS A 23 2.53 -11.24 -9.39
CA LYS A 23 2.50 -11.59 -7.97
C LYS A 23 3.67 -10.90 -7.28
N THR A 24 3.41 -10.23 -6.18
CA THR A 24 4.45 -9.60 -5.34
C THR A 24 4.94 -10.58 -4.28
N PRO A 25 6.23 -10.55 -3.92
CA PRO A 25 6.71 -11.28 -2.75
C PRO A 25 6.07 -10.71 -1.47
N GLU A 26 5.90 -11.58 -0.49
CA GLU A 26 5.44 -11.24 0.86
C GLU A 26 6.66 -11.05 1.78
N ILE A 27 6.50 -10.26 2.84
CA ILE A 27 7.53 -9.99 3.84
C ILE A 27 6.89 -10.07 5.23
N GLU A 28 7.58 -10.70 6.17
CA GLU A 28 7.07 -10.85 7.54
C GLU A 28 7.15 -9.53 8.33
N ALA A 29 6.27 -9.38 9.31
CA ALA A 29 6.20 -8.16 10.13
C ALA A 29 7.52 -7.87 10.87
N ASP A 30 8.19 -8.90 11.37
CA ASP A 30 9.48 -8.78 12.08
C ASP A 30 10.57 -8.22 11.15
N GLU A 31 10.59 -8.64 9.87
CA GLU A 31 11.54 -8.11 8.89
C GLU A 31 11.27 -6.63 8.59
N VAL A 32 9.99 -6.24 8.49
CA VAL A 32 9.61 -4.83 8.33
C VAL A 32 10.05 -4.01 9.53
N MET A 33 9.91 -4.54 10.75
CA MET A 33 10.38 -3.84 11.97
C MET A 33 11.89 -3.59 11.94
N VAL A 34 12.68 -4.59 11.56
CA VAL A 34 14.15 -4.44 11.41
C VAL A 34 14.50 -3.36 10.39
N LEU A 35 13.77 -3.30 9.26
CA LEU A 35 13.97 -2.24 8.26
C LEU A 35 13.67 -0.85 8.85
N LEU A 36 12.58 -0.70 9.59
CA LEU A 36 12.20 0.57 10.23
C LEU A 36 13.22 1.01 11.28
N GLU A 37 13.70 0.09 12.12
CA GLU A 37 14.74 0.35 13.10
C GLU A 37 16.06 0.78 12.44
N SER A 38 16.45 0.10 11.36
CA SER A 38 17.65 0.46 10.59
C SER A 38 17.55 1.85 9.97
N GLN A 39 16.37 2.21 9.47
CA GLN A 39 16.09 3.55 8.93
C GLN A 39 16.14 4.61 10.02
N LEU A 40 15.60 4.33 11.21
CA LEU A 40 15.64 5.25 12.33
C LEU A 40 17.08 5.49 12.81
N ALA A 41 17.89 4.43 12.90
CA ALA A 41 19.30 4.53 13.27
C ALA A 41 20.15 5.32 12.26
N ALA A 42 19.77 5.31 10.97
CA ALA A 42 20.41 6.10 9.93
C ALA A 42 20.06 7.61 9.96
N GLY A 43 19.00 8.00 10.69
CA GLY A 43 18.59 9.38 10.87
C GLY A 43 18.15 10.08 9.58
N ASN A 44 18.66 11.30 9.35
CA ASN A 44 18.32 12.14 8.19
C ASN A 44 19.18 11.84 6.94
N ASP A 45 19.98 10.78 6.95
CA ASP A 45 20.72 10.35 5.76
C ASP A 45 19.75 9.76 4.72
N THR A 46 19.18 10.64 3.90
CA THR A 46 18.23 10.29 2.83
C THR A 46 18.87 9.40 1.77
N ALA A 47 20.21 9.34 1.68
CA ALA A 47 20.91 8.43 0.77
C ALA A 47 20.71 6.94 1.14
N ARG A 48 20.23 6.65 2.36
CA ARG A 48 19.97 5.28 2.85
C ARG A 48 18.51 4.86 2.85
N ARG A 49 17.56 5.73 2.49
CA ARG A 49 16.15 5.32 2.36
C ARG A 49 15.94 4.69 0.99
N ASP A 50 16.07 3.37 0.95
CA ASP A 50 15.88 2.59 -0.27
C ASP A 50 14.50 1.91 -0.34
N PHE A 51 13.68 2.00 0.72
CA PHE A 51 12.33 1.48 0.75
C PHE A 51 11.27 2.53 1.15
N LEU A 52 10.03 2.27 0.73
CA LEU A 52 8.84 3.04 1.09
C LEU A 52 7.79 2.10 1.67
N LEU A 53 7.28 2.42 2.87
CA LEU A 53 6.15 1.72 3.48
C LEU A 53 4.84 2.44 3.12
N VAL A 54 3.87 1.71 2.58
CA VAL A 54 2.62 2.25 2.06
C VAL A 54 1.43 1.60 2.79
N ASP A 55 0.64 2.42 3.44
CA ASP A 55 -0.66 2.02 4.00
C ASP A 55 -1.73 2.14 2.92
N VAL A 56 -2.42 1.05 2.59
CA VAL A 56 -3.51 1.06 1.60
C VAL A 56 -4.92 0.99 2.22
N ARG A 57 -5.02 1.13 3.55
CA ARG A 57 -6.30 1.27 4.27
C ARG A 57 -7.02 2.55 3.88
N ARG A 58 -8.28 2.62 4.31
CA ARG A 58 -9.12 3.81 4.16
C ARG A 58 -8.54 4.97 4.96
N ASN A 59 -8.99 6.19 4.63
CA ASN A 59 -8.56 7.44 5.27
C ASN A 59 -9.06 7.62 6.72
N ASP A 60 -9.55 6.57 7.37
CA ASP A 60 -10.04 6.65 8.75
C ASP A 60 -8.91 6.60 9.77
N PHE A 61 -7.71 6.09 9.39
CA PHE A 61 -6.51 6.02 10.24
C PHE A 61 -6.79 5.43 11.64
N GLU A 62 -7.85 4.62 11.76
CA GLU A 62 -8.29 4.06 13.04
C GLU A 62 -7.19 3.16 13.62
N GLY A 63 -6.88 3.37 14.90
CA GLY A 63 -5.79 2.67 15.58
C GLY A 63 -4.38 3.20 15.26
N GLY A 64 -4.26 4.27 14.47
CA GLY A 64 -2.97 4.86 14.09
C GLY A 64 -2.34 4.22 12.84
N THR A 65 -1.15 4.68 12.48
CA THR A 65 -0.37 4.20 11.34
C THR A 65 1.05 3.87 11.75
N ILE A 66 1.69 3.01 10.96
CA ILE A 66 3.10 2.70 11.17
C ILE A 66 3.91 3.96 10.88
N ALA A 67 4.81 4.32 11.80
CA ALA A 67 5.65 5.50 11.65
C ALA A 67 6.41 5.47 10.32
N THR A 68 6.53 6.63 9.66
CA THR A 68 7.17 6.82 8.34
C THR A 68 6.43 6.22 7.14
N SER A 69 5.27 5.58 7.34
CA SER A 69 4.43 5.15 6.23
C SER A 69 3.73 6.33 5.55
N ILE A 70 3.39 6.15 4.27
CA ILE A 70 2.50 7.04 3.53
C ILE A 70 1.18 6.31 3.25
N ASN A 71 0.05 6.97 3.49
CA ASN A 71 -1.26 6.39 3.16
C ASN A 71 -1.62 6.70 1.71
N LEU A 72 -1.81 5.64 0.92
CA LEU A 72 -2.24 5.68 -0.47
C LEU A 72 -3.40 4.68 -0.64
N PRO A 73 -4.64 5.13 -0.41
CA PRO A 73 -5.80 4.25 -0.33
C PRO A 73 -5.99 3.40 -1.59
N ALA A 74 -6.33 2.13 -1.40
CA ALA A 74 -6.48 1.18 -2.51
C ALA A 74 -7.49 1.65 -3.58
N GLN A 75 -8.50 2.44 -3.20
CA GLN A 75 -9.54 2.94 -4.10
C GLN A 75 -9.04 3.96 -5.15
N SER A 76 -7.96 4.69 -4.84
CA SER A 76 -7.36 5.72 -5.72
C SER A 76 -5.95 5.36 -6.21
N LEU A 77 -5.32 4.34 -5.61
CA LEU A 77 -3.96 3.92 -5.92
C LEU A 77 -3.81 3.49 -7.39
N TYR A 78 -4.78 2.75 -7.95
CA TYR A 78 -4.65 2.23 -9.32
C TYR A 78 -4.56 3.34 -10.37
N GLN A 79 -5.32 4.42 -10.21
CA GLN A 79 -5.35 5.58 -11.11
C GLN A 79 -4.09 6.44 -10.96
N THR A 80 -3.58 6.54 -9.73
CA THR A 80 -2.39 7.36 -9.40
C THR A 80 -1.07 6.60 -9.51
N ARG A 81 -1.09 5.28 -9.78
CA ARG A 81 0.12 4.44 -9.87
C ARG A 81 1.24 4.99 -10.76
N PRO A 82 0.99 5.65 -11.93
CA PRO A 82 2.08 6.09 -12.79
C PRO A 82 2.89 7.21 -12.15
N ILE A 83 2.22 8.17 -11.49
CA ILE A 83 2.89 9.27 -10.82
C ILE A 83 3.59 8.80 -9.54
N ILE A 84 2.97 7.90 -8.78
CA ILE A 84 3.59 7.30 -7.58
C ILE A 84 4.87 6.55 -7.96
N HIS A 85 4.83 5.76 -9.04
CA HIS A 85 6.02 5.07 -9.55
C HIS A 85 7.12 6.07 -9.95
N GLN A 86 6.77 7.15 -10.63
CA GLN A 86 7.73 8.20 -10.99
C GLN A 86 8.34 8.86 -9.74
N LEU A 87 7.54 9.18 -8.73
CA LEU A 87 8.00 9.75 -7.46
C LEU A 87 8.96 8.81 -6.74
N CYS A 88 8.62 7.51 -6.65
CA CYS A 88 9.50 6.50 -6.06
C CYS A 88 10.85 6.45 -6.79
N LYS A 89 10.83 6.46 -8.14
CA LYS A 89 12.04 6.45 -8.96
C LYS A 89 12.91 7.70 -8.75
N GLN A 90 12.29 8.88 -8.68
CA GLN A 90 13.00 10.15 -8.44
C GLN A 90 13.58 10.22 -7.02
N ALA A 91 12.89 9.63 -6.04
CA ALA A 91 13.34 9.53 -4.66
C ALA A 91 14.40 8.43 -4.44
N GLY A 92 14.81 7.69 -5.49
CA GLY A 92 15.79 6.61 -5.37
C GLY A 92 15.26 5.36 -4.62
N ILE A 93 13.95 5.25 -4.44
CA ILE A 93 13.30 4.12 -3.78
C ILE A 93 13.41 2.89 -4.68
N LYS A 94 13.97 1.81 -4.12
CA LYS A 94 14.17 0.52 -4.78
C LYS A 94 13.11 -0.50 -4.39
N ARG A 95 12.48 -0.33 -3.22
CA ARG A 95 11.50 -1.26 -2.66
C ARG A 95 10.26 -0.51 -2.18
N VAL A 96 9.08 -1.00 -2.52
CA VAL A 96 7.81 -0.49 -2.00
C VAL A 96 7.11 -1.63 -1.30
N ILE A 97 6.73 -1.42 -0.04
CA ILE A 97 6.10 -2.41 0.83
C ILE A 97 4.70 -1.91 1.11
N PHE A 98 3.68 -2.70 0.76
CA PHE A 98 2.28 -2.36 1.00
C PHE A 98 1.77 -3.13 2.22
N TYR A 99 0.99 -2.46 3.07
CA TYR A 99 0.23 -3.11 4.13
C TYR A 99 -1.19 -2.56 4.16
N CYS A 100 -2.11 -3.36 4.68
CA CYS A 100 -3.53 -3.05 4.81
C CYS A 100 -4.06 -3.49 6.17
#